data_AF-A0A9Q9BWV2-F1
#
_entry.id   AF-A0A9Q9BWV2-F1
#
_cell.length_a   1.000
_cell.length_b   1.000
_cell.length_c   1.000
_cell.angle_alpha   90.00
_cell.angle_beta   90.00
_cell.angle_gamma   90.00
#
_symmetry.space_group_name_H-M   'P 1'
#
loop_
_entity.id
_entity.type
_entity.pdbx_description
1 polymer ?
#
loop_
_entity_poly.entity_id
_entity_poly.type
_entity_poly.pdbx_seq_one_letter_code
_entity_poly.pdbx_strand_id
1 'polypeptide(L)'
;MIHDFHHVSDNISFQSVKKGLRCPSCQLISDFNCHQRLFLCLSCRTIISIDQLFVQAAKEYLLIYPDRKMTKSAMYQWCNKKIPPAKIALLLKQHFKNEGRTKGTYYLELNIP
;
A
#
# COMPACT_ATOMS: atom_id res chain seq x y z
N MET A 1 16.84 34.94 6.88
CA MET A 1 15.78 34.57 7.83
C MET A 1 15.59 33.09 7.74
N ILE A 2 15.71 32.46 8.89
CA ILE A 2 15.80 31.02 9.11
C ILE A 2 14.39 30.46 8.95
N HIS A 3 14.18 29.45 8.11
CA HIS A 3 13.16 28.45 8.40
C HIS A 3 13.81 27.10 8.23
N ASP A 4 14.28 26.58 9.36
CA ASP A 4 14.45 25.19 9.69
C ASP A 4 13.61 24.26 8.81
N PHE A 5 14.29 23.58 7.88
CA PHE A 5 13.82 22.30 7.40
C PHE A 5 13.92 21.35 8.60
N HIS A 6 12.82 21.29 9.37
CA HIS A 6 12.65 20.33 10.43
C HIS A 6 13.01 18.95 9.88
N HIS A 7 14.07 18.40 10.47
CA HIS A 7 14.40 16.99 10.42
C HIS A 7 13.24 16.23 11.06
N VAL A 8 12.17 15.96 10.30
CA VAL A 8 11.09 15.05 10.70
C VAL A 8 11.67 13.64 10.64
N SER A 9 12.43 13.29 11.68
CA SER A 9 12.51 11.91 12.15
C SER A 9 11.26 11.63 12.98
N ASP A 10 10.09 11.77 12.37
CA ASP A 10 8.85 11.36 13.02
C ASP A 10 8.74 9.86 12.82
N ASN A 11 8.96 9.10 13.89
CA ASN A 11 8.63 7.69 13.94
C ASN A 11 7.10 7.59 13.91
N ILE A 12 6.53 7.76 12.71
CA ILE A 12 5.09 7.74 12.50
C ILE A 12 4.60 6.39 12.99
N SER A 13 3.77 6.41 14.04
CA SER A 13 3.23 5.16 14.59
C SER A 13 2.27 4.54 13.58
N PHE A 14 2.37 3.23 13.37
CA PHE A 14 1.45 2.52 12.47
C PHE A 14 -0.02 2.73 12.83
N GLN A 15 -0.33 3.05 14.08
CA GLN A 15 -1.68 3.31 14.54
C GLN A 15 -2.18 4.74 14.21
N SER A 16 -1.31 5.74 14.14
CA SER A 16 -1.71 7.14 13.94
C SER A 16 -2.08 7.48 12.49
N VAL A 17 -1.65 6.66 11.52
CA VAL A 17 -1.97 6.88 10.11
C VAL A 17 -3.32 6.27 9.72
N LYS A 18 -4.13 7.08 9.04
CA LYS A 18 -5.39 6.66 8.41
C LYS A 18 -5.10 5.61 7.33
N LYS A 19 -5.55 4.38 7.57
CA LYS A 19 -5.41 3.25 6.66
C LYS A 19 -6.52 3.26 5.62
N GLY A 20 -6.22 2.79 4.42
CA GLY A 20 -7.18 2.75 3.32
C GLY A 20 -6.49 2.69 1.98
N LEU A 21 -7.30 2.58 0.93
CA LEU A 21 -6.82 2.63 -0.45
C LEU A 21 -6.84 4.08 -0.93
N ARG A 22 -5.69 4.58 -1.37
CA ARG A 22 -5.60 5.88 -2.04
C ARG A 22 -5.85 5.71 -3.53
N CYS A 23 -6.72 6.54 -4.09
CA CYS A 23 -6.91 6.58 -5.52
C CYS A 23 -5.66 7.18 -6.20
N PRO A 24 -5.03 6.50 -7.18
CA PRO A 24 -3.89 7.07 -7.91
C PRO A 24 -4.25 8.29 -8.76
N SER A 25 -5.54 8.50 -9.08
CA SER A 25 -5.99 9.65 -9.87
C SER A 25 -6.26 10.89 -9.02
N CYS A 26 -7.13 10.80 -8.00
CA CYS A 26 -7.46 11.96 -7.17
C CYS A 26 -6.63 12.08 -5.89
N GLN A 27 -5.76 11.10 -5.61
CA GLN A 27 -4.91 11.06 -4.43
C GLN A 27 -5.66 11.09 -3.09
N LEU A 28 -6.97 10.84 -3.08
CA LEU A 28 -7.78 10.72 -1.86
C LEU A 28 -7.88 9.27 -1.41
N ILE A 29 -7.89 9.06 -0.09
CA ILE A 29 -8.36 7.78 0.48
C ILE A 29 -9.88 7.74 0.27
N SER A 30 -10.33 6.79 -0.52
CA SER A 30 -11.73 6.69 -0.98
C SER A 30 -12.30 5.31 -0.72
N ASP A 31 -13.62 5.21 -0.70
CA ASP A 31 -14.30 3.95 -0.96
C ASP A 31 -14.24 3.61 -2.46
N PHE A 32 -14.32 2.32 -2.74
CA PHE A 32 -14.26 1.79 -4.10
C PHE A 32 -15.31 0.71 -4.28
N ASN A 33 -16.02 0.77 -5.42
CA ASN A 33 -16.82 -0.37 -5.88
C ASN A 33 -15.91 -1.32 -6.65
N CYS A 34 -15.92 -2.60 -6.29
CA CYS A 34 -15.12 -3.60 -6.98
C CYS A 34 -15.99 -4.44 -7.92
N HIS A 35 -15.48 -4.66 -9.13
CA HIS A 35 -16.03 -5.61 -10.08
C HIS A 35 -14.87 -6.37 -10.71
N GLN A 36 -14.81 -7.68 -10.43
CA GLN A 36 -13.72 -8.58 -10.88
C GLN A 36 -12.32 -8.10 -10.43
N ARG A 37 -11.54 -7.51 -11.36
CA ARG A 37 -10.19 -6.96 -11.14
C ARG A 37 -10.15 -5.43 -11.24
N LEU A 38 -11.30 -4.77 -11.33
CA LEU A 38 -11.42 -3.33 -11.49
C LEU A 38 -12.06 -2.71 -10.24
N PHE A 39 -11.58 -1.51 -9.90
CA PHE A 39 -12.02 -0.71 -8.77
C PHE A 39 -12.43 0.67 -9.29
N LEU A 40 -13.69 1.03 -9.06
CA LEU A 40 -14.23 2.35 -9.34
C LEU A 40 -14.08 3.22 -8.09
N CYS A 41 -13.30 4.30 -8.18
CA CYS A 41 -13.20 5.29 -7.11
C CYS A 41 -14.52 6.05 -6.98
N LEU A 42 -15.10 6.09 -5.78
CA LEU A 42 -16.35 6.83 -5.55
C LEU A 42 -16.16 8.35 -5.44
N SER A 43 -14.92 8.84 -5.24
CA SER A 43 -14.63 10.27 -5.22
C SER A 43 -14.47 10.89 -6.61
N CYS A 44 -13.73 10.25 -7.53
CA CYS A 44 -13.41 10.83 -8.85
C CYS A 44 -13.91 10.00 -10.04
N ARG A 45 -14.55 8.85 -9.79
CA ARG A 45 -15.10 7.93 -10.80
C ARG A 45 -14.07 7.31 -11.74
N THR A 46 -12.78 7.42 -11.43
CA THR A 46 -11.73 6.71 -12.17
C THR A 46 -11.80 5.21 -11.91
N ILE A 47 -11.67 4.44 -12.98
CA ILE A 47 -11.57 2.98 -12.95
C ILE A 47 -10.09 2.60 -12.92
N ILE A 48 -9.70 1.81 -11.93
CA ILE A 48 -8.30 1.42 -11.68
C ILE A 48 -8.24 -0.10 -11.55
N SER A 49 -7.19 -0.73 -12.08
CA SER A 49 -6.98 -2.16 -11.85
C SER A 49 -6.55 -2.44 -10.41
N ILE A 50 -6.90 -3.62 -9.90
CA ILE A 50 -6.47 -4.04 -8.56
C ILE A 50 -4.95 -4.06 -8.42
N ASP A 51 -4.23 -4.43 -9.49
CA ASP A 51 -2.78 -4.44 -9.55
C ASP A 51 -2.20 -3.04 -9.33
N GLN A 52 -2.66 -2.05 -10.11
CA GLN A 52 -2.24 -0.66 -9.97
C GLN A 52 -2.57 -0.10 -8.58
N LEU A 53 -3.80 -0.34 -8.10
CA LEU A 53 -4.26 0.15 -6.80
C LEU A 53 -3.46 -0.46 -5.64
N PHE A 54 -3.15 -1.75 -5.71
CA PHE A 54 -2.37 -2.44 -4.70
C PHE A 54 -0.90 -2.05 -4.71
N VAL A 55 -0.28 -1.93 -5.88
CA VAL A 55 1.11 -1.49 -6.01
C VAL A 55 1.27 -0.09 -5.43
N GLN A 56 0.34 0.83 -5.72
CA GLN A 56 0.36 2.17 -5.12
C GLN A 56 0.27 2.10 -3.59
N ALA A 57 -0.67 1.34 -3.05
CA ALA A 57 -0.83 1.20 -1.61
C ALA A 57 0.43 0.60 -0.92
N ALA A 58 1.09 -0.36 -1.56
CA ALA A 58 2.33 -0.95 -1.09
C ALA A 58 3.49 0.05 -1.10
N LYS A 59 3.61 0.87 -2.15
CA LYS A 59 4.59 1.97 -2.21
C LYS A 59 4.38 2.99 -1.11
N GLU A 60 3.13 3.39 -0.87
CA GLU A 60 2.78 4.29 0.22
C GLU A 60 3.16 3.70 1.59
N TYR A 61 2.92 2.41 1.80
CA TYR A 61 3.32 1.73 3.03
C TYR A 61 4.84 1.77 3.24
N LEU A 62 5.62 1.44 2.22
CA LEU A 62 7.09 1.45 2.30
C LEU A 62 7.65 2.87 2.48
N LEU A 63 7.02 3.87 1.87
CA LEU A 63 7.39 5.27 2.03
C LEU A 63 7.21 5.76 3.49
N ILE A 64 6.11 5.36 4.12
CA ILE A 64 5.78 5.77 5.48
C ILE A 64 6.54 4.92 6.52
N TYR A 65 6.81 3.66 6.21
CA TYR A 65 7.49 2.73 7.11
C TYR A 65 8.69 2.04 6.43
N PRO A 66 9.75 2.78 6.10
CA PRO A 66 10.90 2.24 5.38
C PRO A 66 11.58 1.07 6.12
N ASP A 67 11.61 1.12 7.45
CA ASP A 67 12.24 0.07 8.29
C ASP A 67 11.32 -1.13 8.56
N ARG A 68 10.04 -1.07 8.19
CA ARG A 68 9.09 -2.16 8.44
C ARG A 68 9.00 -3.11 7.26
N LYS A 69 9.11 -4.40 7.57
CA LYS A 69 8.85 -5.47 6.59
C LYS A 69 7.42 -5.39 6.04
N MET A 70 7.30 -5.32 4.72
CA MET A 70 6.02 -5.48 4.04
C MET A 70 5.62 -6.95 4.05
N THR A 71 4.64 -7.30 4.89
CA THR A 71 4.09 -8.65 4.99
C THR A 71 2.64 -8.67 4.51
N LYS A 72 2.11 -9.86 4.22
CA LYS A 72 0.68 -10.05 3.91
C LYS A 72 -0.23 -9.44 4.99
N SER A 73 0.11 -9.63 6.26
CA SER A 73 -0.68 -9.12 7.39
C SER A 73 -0.63 -7.59 7.45
N ALA A 74 0.56 -7.01 7.29
CA ALA A 74 0.74 -5.56 7.25
C ALA A 74 -0.08 -4.93 6.12
N MET A 75 -0.01 -5.49 4.91
CA MET A 75 -0.77 -4.99 3.76
C MET A 75 -2.28 -5.17 3.91
N TYR A 76 -2.72 -6.26 4.53
CA TYR A 76 -4.15 -6.46 4.81
C TYR A 76 -4.71 -5.39 5.76
N GLN A 77 -3.96 -5.02 6.78
CA GLN A 77 -4.31 -3.93 7.68
C GLN A 77 -4.19 -2.57 6.99
N TRP A 78 -3.13 -2.35 6.21
CA TRP A 78 -2.86 -1.11 5.49
C TRP A 78 -3.96 -0.76 4.48
N CYS A 79 -4.39 -1.74 3.68
CA CYS A 79 -5.51 -1.62 2.75
C CYS A 79 -6.88 -1.57 3.46
N ASN A 80 -6.91 -1.41 4.78
CA ASN A 80 -8.11 -1.36 5.62
C ASN A 80 -9.08 -2.53 5.35
N LYS A 81 -8.54 -3.73 5.14
CA LYS A 81 -9.30 -4.97 4.84
C LYS A 81 -10.17 -4.91 3.58
N LYS A 82 -9.99 -3.91 2.70
CA LYS A 82 -10.75 -3.75 1.46
C LYS A 82 -10.34 -4.74 0.36
N ILE A 83 -9.16 -5.34 0.48
CA ILE A 83 -8.66 -6.38 -0.44
C ILE A 83 -8.62 -7.72 0.31
N PRO A 84 -9.23 -8.79 -0.24
CA PRO A 84 -9.21 -10.11 0.38
C PRO A 84 -7.78 -10.63 0.62
N PRO A 85 -7.50 -11.31 1.74
CA PRO A 85 -6.15 -11.81 2.06
C PRO A 85 -5.55 -12.73 0.99
N ALA A 86 -6.38 -13.52 0.30
CA ALA A 86 -5.93 -14.38 -0.81
C ALA A 86 -5.44 -13.55 -2.01
N LYS A 87 -6.15 -12.48 -2.37
CA LYS A 87 -5.74 -11.55 -3.42
C LYS A 87 -4.45 -10.81 -3.04
N ILE A 88 -4.33 -10.36 -1.79
CA ILE A 88 -3.08 -9.72 -1.30
C ILE A 88 -1.89 -10.66 -1.47
N ALA A 89 -2.03 -11.93 -1.09
CA ALA A 89 -0.95 -12.90 -1.25
C ALA A 89 -0.55 -13.11 -2.72
N LEU A 90 -1.53 -13.14 -3.63
CA LEU A 90 -1.29 -13.24 -5.07
C LEU A 90 -0.57 -11.99 -5.60
N LEU A 91 -1.08 -10.80 -5.28
CA LEU A 91 -0.53 -9.52 -5.74
C LEU A 91 0.90 -9.29 -5.21
N LEU A 92 1.16 -9.65 -3.95
CA LEU A 92 2.51 -9.59 -3.39
C LEU A 92 3.48 -10.49 -4.15
N LYS A 93 3.08 -11.71 -4.50
CA LYS A 93 3.91 -12.63 -5.31
C LYS A 93 4.11 -12.16 -6.75
N GLN A 94 3.14 -11.45 -7.32
CA GLN A 94 3.17 -10.99 -8.71
C GLN A 94 4.04 -9.75 -8.90
N HIS A 95 4.00 -8.81 -7.94
CA HIS A 95 4.57 -7.46 -8.13
C HIS A 95 5.79 -7.17 -7.27
N PHE A 96 6.15 -8.03 -6.33
CA PHE A 96 7.22 -7.77 -5.37
C PHE A 96 8.16 -8.95 -5.22
N LYS A 97 9.42 -8.67 -4.88
CA LYS A 97 10.40 -9.71 -4.62
C LYS A 97 10.08 -10.37 -3.28
N ASN A 98 9.82 -11.66 -3.29
CA ASN A 98 9.62 -12.45 -2.09
C ASN A 98 10.98 -12.75 -1.44
N GLU A 99 11.15 -12.31 -0.20
CA GLU A 99 12.31 -12.63 0.64
C GLU A 99 11.87 -13.45 1.87
N GLY A 100 12.48 -14.63 2.01
CA GLY A 100 12.21 -15.58 3.09
C GLY A 100 11.48 -16.85 2.63
N ARG A 101 11.90 -18.01 3.18
CA ARG A 101 11.44 -19.34 2.76
C ARG A 101 10.29 -19.92 3.61
N THR A 102 9.91 -19.28 4.73
CA THR A 102 8.99 -19.84 5.76
C THR A 102 8.08 -18.77 6.43
N LYS A 103 7.75 -18.88 7.73
CA LYS A 103 6.78 -18.04 8.47
C LYS A 103 7.17 -16.56 8.63
N GLY A 104 8.27 -16.11 8.05
CA GLY A 104 8.77 -14.73 8.11
C GLY A 104 8.85 -14.02 6.76
N THR A 105 8.19 -14.53 5.72
CA THR A 105 8.23 -13.96 4.37
C THR A 105 7.79 -12.48 4.36
N TYR A 106 8.64 -11.65 3.77
CA TYR A 106 8.39 -10.24 3.51
C TYR A 106 8.71 -9.91 2.05
N TYR A 107 8.22 -8.78 1.58
CA TYR A 107 8.29 -8.38 0.20
C TYR A 107 9.07 -7.08 0.05
N LEU A 108 9.93 -6.99 -0.95
CA LEU A 108 10.69 -5.79 -1.29
C LEU A 108 10.19 -5.21 -2.62
N GLU A 109 10.25 -3.89 -2.77
CA GLU A 109 10.01 -3.24 -4.07
C GLU A 109 10.96 -3.83 -5.11
N LEU A 110 10.42 -4.14 -6.30
CA LEU A 110 11.24 -4.43 -7.47
C LEU A 110 11.86 -3.09 -7.89
N ASN A 111 13.04 -2.77 -7.38
CA ASN A 111 13.90 -1.76 -7.97
C ASN A 111 14.27 -2.26 -9.37
N ILE A 112 13.46 -1.88 -10.36
CA ILE A 112 13.86 -1.93 -11.76
C ILE A 112 14.67 -0.64 -11.95
N PRO A 113 15.96 -0.73 -12.33
CA PRO A 113 16.84 0.43 -12.51
C PRO A 113 16.30 1.44 -13.53
#